data_AF-A0A023GE02-F1
#
_entry.id   AF-A0A023GE02-F1
#
_cell.length_a   1.000
_cell.length_b   1.000
_cell.length_c   1.000
_cell.angle_alpha   90.00
_cell.angle_beta   90.00
_cell.angle_gamma   90.00
#
_symmetry.space_group_name_H-M   'P 1'
#
loop_
_entity.id
_entity.type
_entity.pdbx_description
1 polymer ?
#
loop_
_entity_poly.entity_id
_entity_poly.type
_entity_poly.pdbx_seq_one_letter_code
_entity_poly.pdbx_strand_id
1 'polypeptide(L)'
;MAKSLRSKWKRKMRAKKRERYSVKELAKLKEMLAAADSKNDTEMSDMCTVVDAKQVTERTFESGELADIQADDQTGTMDIDKPVRKYDPKTLRDEHGTYPVWMSPRAIRKLKAQHGRKGRKSASRKGVKKNGKRKSSR
;
A
#
# COMPACT_ATOMS: atom_id res chain seq x y z
N MET A 1 22.21 15.78 18.96
CA MET A 1 22.03 15.89 17.49
C MET A 1 22.35 14.55 16.83
N ALA A 2 21.50 14.07 15.93
CA ALA A 2 21.81 12.88 15.13
C ALA A 2 22.94 13.18 14.13
N LYS A 3 23.78 12.17 13.85
CA LYS A 3 24.83 12.30 12.83
C LYS A 3 24.22 12.34 11.43
N SER A 4 24.67 13.27 10.60
CA SER A 4 24.31 13.34 9.18
C SER A 4 24.59 12.02 8.44
N LEU A 5 23.75 11.69 7.45
CA LEU A 5 23.92 10.53 6.56
C LEU A 5 25.28 10.53 5.85
N ARG A 6 25.77 11.74 5.52
CA ARG A 6 27.04 11.96 4.82
C ARG A 6 28.24 12.06 5.77
N SER A 7 28.03 11.94 7.09
CA SER A 7 29.13 11.92 8.05
C SER A 7 30.13 10.80 7.74
N LYS A 8 31.43 11.07 7.94
CA LYS A 8 32.51 10.11 7.67
C LYS A 8 32.35 8.84 8.51
N TRP A 9 31.94 8.98 9.77
CA TRP A 9 31.71 7.85 10.68
C TRP A 9 30.58 6.92 10.20
N LYS A 10 29.40 7.45 9.82
CA LYS A 10 28.31 6.62 9.29
C LYS A 10 28.69 5.95 7.97
N ARG A 11 29.47 6.63 7.11
CA ARG A 11 29.97 6.04 5.87
C ARG A 11 30.94 4.88 6.13
N LYS A 12 31.91 5.06 7.03
CA LYS A 12 32.87 4.02 7.44
C LYS A 12 32.15 2.79 8.00
N MET A 13 31.16 2.97 8.86
CA MET A 13 30.39 1.85 9.42
C MET A 13 29.51 1.15 8.38
N ARG A 14 28.97 1.88 7.39
CA ARG A 14 28.26 1.27 6.26
C ARG A 14 29.19 0.49 5.35
N ALA A 15 30.43 0.94 5.12
CA ALA A 15 31.41 0.19 4.32
C ALA A 15 31.75 -1.17 4.98
N LYS A 16 32.12 -1.15 6.26
CA LYS A 16 32.32 -2.38 7.05
C LYS A 16 31.11 -3.30 7.04
N LYS A 17 29.91 -2.72 7.10
CA LYS A 17 28.66 -3.48 6.99
C LYS A 17 28.56 -4.15 5.62
N ARG A 18 28.78 -3.43 4.52
CA ARG A 18 28.72 -3.99 3.16
C ARG A 18 29.70 -5.14 2.97
N GLU A 19 30.93 -5.05 3.48
CA GLU A 19 31.90 -6.16 3.43
C GLU A 19 31.39 -7.40 4.18
N ARG A 20 30.80 -7.23 5.35
CA ARG A 20 30.24 -8.35 6.13
C ARG A 20 29.04 -9.00 5.44
N TYR A 21 28.14 -8.20 4.86
CA TYR A 21 26.92 -8.71 4.25
C TYR A 21 27.12 -9.17 2.81
N SER A 22 28.09 -8.62 2.06
CA SER A 22 28.37 -9.05 0.69
C SER A 22 28.73 -10.54 0.64
N VAL A 23 29.56 -11.02 1.56
CA VAL A 23 29.91 -12.46 1.62
C VAL A 23 28.68 -13.32 1.89
N LYS A 24 27.80 -12.90 2.79
CA LYS A 24 26.59 -13.63 3.17
C LYS A 24 25.53 -13.62 2.07
N GLU A 25 25.35 -12.49 1.42
CA GLU A 25 24.40 -12.29 0.33
C GLU A 25 24.87 -13.04 -0.91
N LEU A 26 26.17 -13.00 -1.24
CA LEU A 26 26.72 -13.76 -2.38
C LEU A 26 26.57 -15.27 -2.21
N ALA A 27 26.77 -15.82 -1.01
CA ALA A 27 26.52 -17.24 -0.75
C ALA A 27 25.06 -17.61 -1.03
N LYS A 28 24.11 -16.87 -0.45
CA LYS A 28 22.67 -17.08 -0.67
C LYS A 28 22.26 -16.93 -2.13
N LEU A 29 22.80 -15.94 -2.84
CA LEU A 29 22.50 -15.73 -4.25
C LEU A 29 23.02 -16.88 -5.11
N LYS A 30 24.21 -17.41 -4.82
CA LYS A 30 24.73 -18.60 -5.49
C LYS A 30 23.88 -19.83 -5.22
N GLU A 31 23.45 -20.03 -3.98
CA GLU A 31 22.52 -21.10 -3.61
C GLU A 31 21.17 -20.97 -4.35
N MET A 32 20.63 -19.75 -4.45
CA MET A 32 19.39 -19.50 -5.19
C MET A 32 19.53 -19.78 -6.69
N LEU A 33 20.66 -19.40 -7.30
CA LEU A 33 20.93 -19.72 -8.70
C LEU A 33 21.05 -21.23 -8.91
N ALA A 34 21.83 -21.92 -8.08
CA ALA A 34 21.95 -23.38 -8.15
C ALA A 34 20.59 -24.09 -7.94
N ALA A 35 19.78 -23.58 -7.01
CA ALA A 35 18.42 -24.09 -6.80
C ALA A 35 17.51 -23.83 -8.01
N ALA A 36 17.63 -22.68 -8.67
CA ALA A 36 16.88 -22.36 -9.88
C ALA A 36 17.31 -23.23 -11.07
N ASP A 37 18.61 -23.50 -11.24
CA ASP A 37 19.12 -24.38 -12.29
C ASP A 37 18.69 -25.85 -12.06
N SER A 38 18.59 -26.28 -10.80
CA SER A 38 18.15 -27.64 -10.44
C SER A 38 16.64 -27.83 -10.50
N LYS A 39 15.88 -26.77 -10.22
CA LYS A 39 14.43 -26.72 -10.44
C LYS A 39 14.23 -26.36 -11.90
N ASN A 40 14.43 -27.34 -12.77
CA ASN A 40 13.71 -27.36 -14.04
C ASN A 40 12.28 -26.92 -13.73
N ASP A 41 11.80 -25.95 -14.49
CA ASP A 41 10.51 -25.26 -14.42
C ASP A 41 9.37 -26.30 -14.38
N THR A 42 9.22 -26.98 -13.24
CA THR A 42 8.28 -28.07 -13.07
C THR A 42 6.93 -27.42 -12.92
N GLU A 43 6.21 -27.43 -14.05
CA GLU A 43 4.76 -27.48 -14.09
C GLU A 43 4.09 -26.19 -13.57
N MET A 44 4.35 -25.06 -14.25
CA MET A 44 3.37 -23.97 -14.33
C MET A 44 2.16 -24.34 -15.22
N SER A 45 1.79 -25.62 -15.27
CA SER A 45 0.65 -26.16 -16.03
C SER A 45 -0.67 -25.99 -15.28
N ASP A 46 -0.65 -25.80 -13.96
CA ASP A 46 -1.86 -25.86 -13.11
C ASP A 46 -2.44 -24.50 -12.67
N MET A 47 -1.94 -23.35 -13.12
CA MET A 47 -2.37 -22.06 -12.54
C MET A 47 -3.62 -21.42 -13.16
N CYS A 48 -4.06 -21.81 -14.37
CA CYS A 48 -5.35 -21.36 -14.90
C CYS A 48 -5.71 -22.10 -16.19
N THR A 49 -6.56 -23.12 -16.10
CA THR A 49 -7.34 -23.53 -17.28
C THR A 49 -8.50 -22.55 -17.44
N VAL A 50 -8.53 -21.81 -18.55
CA VAL A 50 -9.71 -21.01 -18.91
C VAL A 50 -10.84 -21.98 -19.22
N VAL A 51 -11.83 -22.04 -18.33
CA VAL A 51 -13.02 -22.88 -18.47
C VAL A 51 -14.18 -21.98 -18.88
N ASP A 52 -14.93 -22.38 -19.90
CA ASP A 52 -16.13 -21.66 -20.34
C ASP A 52 -17.24 -21.73 -19.28
N ALA A 53 -18.06 -20.66 -19.19
CA ALA A 53 -19.11 -20.53 -18.19
C ALA A 53 -20.09 -21.72 -18.15
N LYS A 54 -20.34 -22.37 -19.30
CA LYS A 54 -21.21 -23.55 -19.41
C LYS A 54 -20.67 -24.77 -18.65
N GLN A 55 -19.35 -24.98 -18.69
CA GLN A 55 -18.70 -26.10 -18.01
C GLN A 55 -18.68 -25.92 -16.48
N VAL A 56 -18.68 -24.67 -16.01
CA VAL A 56 -18.79 -24.37 -14.57
C VAL A 56 -20.19 -24.69 -14.08
N THR A 57 -21.23 -24.30 -14.82
CA THR A 57 -22.62 -24.56 -14.45
C THR A 57 -22.96 -26.05 -14.46
N GLU A 58 -22.43 -26.81 -15.43
CA GLU A 58 -22.62 -28.25 -15.52
C GLU A 58 -21.94 -28.96 -14.34
N ARG A 59 -20.69 -28.61 -14.01
CA ARG A 59 -19.98 -29.17 -12.85
C ARG A 59 -20.69 -28.89 -11.53
N THR A 60 -21.21 -27.67 -11.34
CA THR A 60 -21.98 -27.32 -10.13
C THR A 60 -23.31 -28.04 -10.03
N PHE A 61 -23.91 -28.42 -11.17
CA PHE A 61 -25.18 -29.16 -11.21
C PHE A 61 -24.95 -30.66 -10.97
N GLU A 62 -23.82 -31.19 -11.45
CA GLU A 62 -23.39 -32.58 -11.23
C GLU A 62 -22.94 -32.82 -9.78
N SER A 63 -22.33 -31.83 -9.12
CA SER A 63 -21.77 -32.01 -7.76
C SER A 63 -22.77 -31.77 -6.61
N GLY A 64 -24.03 -31.41 -6.87
CA GLY A 64 -25.13 -31.55 -5.90
C GLY A 64 -24.97 -30.94 -4.50
N GLU A 65 -24.06 -29.99 -4.27
CA GLU A 65 -23.84 -29.38 -2.95
C GLU A 65 -24.65 -28.10 -2.77
N LEU A 66 -25.94 -28.28 -2.45
CA LEU A 66 -26.75 -27.30 -1.74
C LEU A 66 -27.55 -28.03 -0.65
N ALA A 67 -26.93 -28.23 0.52
CA ALA A 67 -27.55 -28.18 1.86
C ALA A 67 -26.63 -28.84 2.92
N ASP A 68 -26.53 -28.18 4.08
CA ASP A 68 -25.98 -28.66 5.36
C ASP A 68 -24.48 -28.99 5.47
N ILE A 69 -23.70 -28.08 6.10
CA ILE A 69 -22.87 -28.42 7.28
C ILE A 69 -22.84 -27.20 8.23
N GLN A 70 -23.43 -27.42 9.41
CA GLN A 70 -23.35 -26.56 10.60
C GLN A 70 -21.93 -26.53 11.18
N ALA A 71 -21.61 -25.39 11.80
CA ALA A 71 -20.61 -25.15 12.84
C ALA A 71 -19.61 -26.26 13.18
N ASP A 72 -18.32 -25.97 13.01
CA ASP A 72 -17.33 -26.42 13.99
C ASP A 72 -16.22 -25.37 14.16
N ASP A 73 -16.06 -24.95 15.41
CA ASP A 73 -15.04 -24.05 15.90
C ASP A 73 -13.66 -24.74 15.87
N GLN A 74 -12.70 -24.15 15.15
CA GLN A 74 -11.40 -23.76 15.72
C GLN A 74 -10.37 -23.39 14.64
N THR A 75 -9.63 -22.31 14.95
CA THR A 75 -8.37 -21.85 14.33
C THR A 75 -8.48 -20.89 13.14
N GLY A 76 -8.46 -19.58 13.45
CA GLY A 76 -7.82 -18.59 12.58
C GLY A 76 -8.73 -17.73 11.70
N THR A 77 -10.00 -17.52 12.06
CA THR A 77 -10.83 -16.52 11.36
C THR A 77 -10.34 -15.11 11.73
N MET A 78 -9.85 -14.39 10.72
CA MET A 78 -9.66 -12.95 10.83
C MET A 78 -11.02 -12.32 11.11
N ASP A 79 -11.07 -11.35 12.03
CA ASP A 79 -12.24 -10.57 12.46
C ASP A 79 -12.91 -9.85 11.26
N ILE A 80 -13.68 -10.61 10.47
CA ILE A 80 -14.45 -10.21 9.27
C ILE A 80 -15.91 -9.88 9.65
N ASP A 81 -16.35 -10.25 10.86
CA ASP A 81 -17.74 -10.07 11.33
C ASP A 81 -18.08 -8.65 11.78
N LYS A 82 -17.13 -7.72 11.75
CA LYS A 82 -17.47 -6.30 11.91
C LYS A 82 -18.14 -5.82 10.64
N PRO A 83 -19.39 -5.31 10.69
CA PRO A 83 -20.01 -4.74 9.50
C PRO A 83 -19.06 -3.69 8.93
N VAL A 84 -18.67 -3.87 7.66
CA VAL A 84 -17.79 -2.93 6.95
C VAL A 84 -18.42 -1.55 7.12
N ARG A 85 -17.75 -0.69 7.91
CA ARG A 85 -18.25 0.65 8.19
C ARG A 85 -18.53 1.34 6.86
N LYS A 86 -19.77 1.78 6.68
CA LYS A 86 -20.21 2.43 5.44
C LYS A 86 -19.68 3.86 5.46
N TYR A 87 -18.68 4.10 4.62
CA TYR A 87 -18.07 5.42 4.46
C TYR A 87 -18.67 6.13 3.25
N ASP A 88 -18.93 7.44 3.40
CA ASP A 88 -19.20 8.31 2.26
C ASP A 88 -17.98 8.37 1.31
N PRO A 89 -18.10 8.11 0.00
CA PRO A 89 -16.95 8.13 -0.91
C PRO A 89 -16.32 9.51 -1.08
N LYS A 90 -17.09 10.58 -0.80
CA LYS A 90 -16.67 11.98 -1.00
C LYS A 90 -16.07 12.61 0.25
N THR A 91 -16.55 12.25 1.43
CA THR A 91 -16.12 12.83 2.71
C THR A 91 -15.27 11.87 3.53
N LEU A 92 -15.32 10.57 3.20
CA LEU A 92 -14.70 9.46 3.90
C LEU A 92 -15.04 9.47 5.40
N ARG A 93 -16.30 9.77 5.71
CA ARG A 93 -16.84 9.78 7.07
C ARG A 93 -17.83 8.63 7.24
N ASP A 94 -17.87 8.12 8.46
CA ASP A 94 -18.88 7.18 8.97
C ASP A 94 -20.23 7.89 9.17
N GLU A 95 -21.28 7.12 9.42
CA GLU A 95 -22.63 7.60 9.80
C GLU A 95 -22.60 8.56 10.99
N HIS A 96 -21.65 8.37 11.92
CA HIS A 96 -21.43 9.26 13.07
C HIS A 96 -20.49 10.45 12.79
N GLY A 97 -20.11 10.68 11.53
CA GLY A 97 -19.22 11.79 11.14
C GLY A 97 -17.74 11.60 11.51
N THR A 98 -17.35 10.41 11.95
CA THR A 98 -15.97 10.06 12.33
C THR A 98 -15.18 9.59 11.10
N TYR A 99 -13.88 9.86 11.07
CA TYR A 99 -13.00 9.39 9.98
C TYR A 99 -12.44 8.00 10.30
N PRO A 100 -12.06 7.19 9.28
CA PRO A 100 -11.40 5.91 9.50
C PRO A 100 -10.14 6.06 10.35
N VAL A 101 -9.85 5.05 11.20
CA VAL A 101 -8.71 5.05 12.14
C VAL A 101 -7.35 5.13 11.41
N TRP A 102 -7.25 4.54 10.21
CA TRP A 102 -6.05 4.60 9.39
C TRP A 102 -5.81 6.00 8.78
N MET A 103 -6.82 6.88 8.80
CA MET A 103 -6.71 8.21 8.24
C MET A 103 -5.99 9.15 9.22
N SER A 104 -4.76 9.55 8.87
CA SER A 104 -3.98 10.45 9.72
C SER A 104 -4.66 11.83 9.93
N PRO A 105 -4.44 12.49 11.08
CA PRO A 105 -4.97 13.84 11.34
C PRO A 105 -4.56 14.88 10.28
N ARG A 106 -3.38 14.69 9.66
CA ARG A 106 -2.91 15.54 8.56
C ARG A 106 -3.71 15.33 7.29
N ALA A 107 -4.07 14.09 6.96
CA ALA A 107 -4.92 13.77 5.82
C ALA A 107 -6.33 14.36 6.02
N ILE A 108 -6.90 14.25 7.22
CA ILE A 108 -8.18 14.86 7.58
C ILE A 108 -8.15 16.38 7.36
N ARG A 109 -7.11 17.07 7.82
CA ARG A 109 -6.94 18.52 7.63
C ARG A 109 -6.83 18.91 6.15
N LYS A 110 -6.13 18.13 5.32
CA LYS A 110 -6.02 18.36 3.87
C LYS A 110 -7.36 18.21 3.17
N LEU A 111 -8.10 17.15 3.49
CA LEU A 111 -9.41 16.89 2.90
C LEU A 111 -10.40 18.01 3.25
N LYS A 112 -10.47 18.41 4.52
CA LYS A 112 -11.26 19.59 4.97
C LYS A 112 -10.87 20.87 4.21
N ALA A 113 -9.57 21.12 4.02
CA ALA A 113 -9.10 22.29 3.27
C ALA A 113 -9.46 22.23 1.78
N GLN A 114 -9.47 21.04 1.16
CA GLN A 114 -9.89 20.88 -0.24
C GLN A 114 -11.39 21.13 -0.42
N HIS A 115 -12.24 20.60 0.47
CA HIS A 115 -13.69 20.86 0.41
C HIS A 115 -14.01 22.33 0.68
N GLY A 116 -13.35 22.97 1.65
CA GLY A 116 -13.52 24.40 1.94
C GLY A 116 -13.04 25.35 0.85
N ARG A 117 -12.28 24.88 -0.14
CA ARG A 117 -11.75 25.68 -1.26
C ARG A 117 -12.70 25.79 -2.45
N LYS A 118 -13.76 24.98 -2.54
CA LYS A 118 -14.71 25.04 -3.66
C LYS A 118 -15.51 26.36 -3.70
N GLY A 119 -15.59 27.13 -2.61
CA GLY A 119 -16.29 28.41 -2.55
C GLY A 119 -15.43 29.68 -2.65
N ARG A 120 -14.09 29.59 -2.74
CA ARG A 120 -13.20 30.78 -2.61
C ARG A 120 -12.40 31.13 -3.86
N LYS A 121 -12.76 30.60 -5.04
CA LYS A 121 -12.03 30.86 -6.30
C LYS A 121 -12.30 32.23 -6.93
N SER A 122 -13.05 33.13 -6.30
CA SER A 122 -13.38 34.44 -6.90
C SER A 122 -12.64 35.67 -6.33
N ALA A 123 -11.80 35.55 -5.29
CA ALA A 123 -11.33 36.76 -4.58
C ALA A 123 -9.83 37.09 -4.66
N SER A 124 -8.98 36.39 -5.44
CA SER A 124 -7.54 36.74 -5.51
C SER A 124 -6.94 36.76 -6.92
N ARG A 125 -7.64 37.40 -7.88
CA ARG A 125 -7.03 37.81 -9.14
C ARG A 125 -7.33 39.28 -9.45
N LYS A 126 -6.95 40.20 -8.57
CA LYS A 126 -6.75 41.63 -8.92
C LYS A 126 -5.82 42.29 -7.89
N GLY A 127 -4.69 42.82 -8.37
CA GLY A 127 -3.69 43.62 -7.62
C GLY A 127 -2.85 42.79 -6.65
N VAL A 128 -1.52 42.85 -6.60
CA VAL A 128 -0.64 44.01 -6.68
C VAL A 128 0.76 43.52 -7.10
N LYS A 129 1.26 43.97 -8.26
CA LYS A 129 2.70 43.92 -8.56
C LYS A 129 3.37 45.03 -7.74
N LYS A 130 4.01 44.69 -6.63
CA LYS A 130 5.00 45.56 -5.97
C LYS A 130 6.38 44.92 -6.07
N ASN A 131 7.03 45.11 -7.22
CA ASN A 131 8.47 44.89 -7.34
C ASN A 131 9.19 46.07 -6.67
N GLY A 132 9.49 45.95 -5.38
CA GLY A 132 10.42 46.83 -4.69
C GLY A 132 11.85 46.49 -5.12
N LYS A 133 12.37 47.16 -6.16
CA LYS A 133 13.80 47.22 -6.43
C LYS A 133 14.46 47.98 -5.27
N ARG A 134 15.06 47.25 -4.33
CA ARG A 134 15.99 47.83 -3.34
C ARG A 134 17.22 48.30 -4.10
N LYS A 135 17.46 49.62 -4.10
CA LYS A 135 18.70 50.23 -4.60
C LYS A 135 19.87 49.65 -3.80
N SER A 136 20.88 49.10 -4.47
CA SER A 136 22.18 48.79 -3.87
C SER A 136 22.90 50.11 -3.58
N SER A 137 23.29 50.31 -2.33
CA SER A 137 24.16 51.42 -1.91
C SER A 137 25.52 51.30 -2.59
N ARG A 138 26.01 52.45 -3.06
CA ARG A 138 27.39 52.70 -3.46
C ARG A 138 28.21 53.01 -2.21
#